data_AF-A0A415ZYI3-F1
#
_entry.id   AF-A0A415ZYI3-F1
#
_cell.length_a   1.000
_cell.length_b   1.000
_cell.length_c   1.000
_cell.angle_alpha   90.00
_cell.angle_beta   90.00
_cell.angle_gamma   90.00
#
_symmetry.space_group_name_H-M   'P 1'
#
loop_
_entity.id
_entity.type
_entity.pdbx_description
1 polymer ?
#
loop_
_entity_poly.entity_id
_entity_poly.type
_entity_poly.pdbx_seq_one_letter_code
_entity_poly.pdbx_strand_id
1 'polypeptide(L)'
;MAKPKVYKCGFRHCQHESCEVSQEEAVQVGRRYFHSDCAEIYYNMQEIQRLYREKISNTVVMPQLLSVINNIVFTKHIESSYLLFALKFAINTKISIRSPYSLHYLVDRYQVKEAWKKKQSQKVRAVKFEAAPQKAPTFSFAAPKQTKDIGDLFG
;
A
#
# COMPACT_ATOMS: atom_id res chain seq x y z
N MET A 1 26.12 17.89 -20.29
CA MET A 1 24.94 17.31 -19.64
C MET A 1 25.11 17.45 -18.13
N ALA A 2 24.17 18.09 -17.43
CA ALA A 2 24.28 18.26 -15.99
C ALA A 2 24.21 16.88 -15.31
N LYS A 3 25.12 16.60 -14.38
CA LYS A 3 25.06 15.37 -13.58
C LYS A 3 23.72 15.35 -12.82
N PRO A 4 22.97 14.25 -12.84
CA PRO A 4 21.72 14.16 -12.09
C PRO A 4 22.03 14.39 -10.60
N LYS A 5 21.30 15.31 -9.96
CA LYS A 5 21.43 15.55 -8.53
C LYS A 5 20.80 14.36 -7.80
N VAL A 6 21.57 13.76 -6.92
CA VAL A 6 21.15 12.64 -6.09
C VAL A 6 21.14 13.10 -4.64
N TYR A 7 20.09 12.79 -3.91
CA TYR A 7 19.93 13.14 -2.50
C TYR A 7 19.94 11.89 -1.64
N LYS A 8 20.45 12.02 -0.41
CA LYS A 8 20.34 10.93 0.57
C LYS A 8 18.94 10.93 1.20
N CYS A 9 18.29 9.78 1.20
CA CYS A 9 17.01 9.58 1.86
C CYS A 9 17.14 9.86 3.36
N GLY A 10 16.28 10.75 3.87
CA GLY A 10 16.27 11.18 5.27
C GLY A 10 15.58 10.19 6.22
N PHE A 11 15.08 9.06 5.72
CA PHE A 11 14.35 8.06 6.49
C PHE A 11 15.30 7.12 7.21
N ARG A 12 15.14 6.99 8.53
CA ARG A 12 16.03 6.16 9.37
C ARG A 12 15.89 4.66 9.11
N HIS A 13 14.70 4.22 8.68
CA HIS A 13 14.39 2.82 8.40
C HIS A 13 14.26 2.56 6.90
N CYS A 14 15.01 3.29 6.07
CA CYS A 14 15.00 3.06 4.63
C CYS A 14 15.56 1.65 4.35
N GLN A 15 14.81 0.87 3.57
CA GLN A 15 15.16 -0.50 3.18
C GLN A 15 15.71 -0.58 1.74
N HIS A 16 15.87 0.55 1.05
CA HIS A 16 16.46 0.57 -0.29
C HIS A 16 17.96 0.28 -0.24
N GLU A 17 18.44 -0.46 -1.24
CA GLU A 17 19.86 -0.80 -1.41
C GLU A 17 20.73 0.47 -1.51
N SER A 18 20.31 1.40 -2.37
CA SER A 18 20.83 2.75 -2.39
C SER A 18 19.92 3.63 -1.52
N CYS A 19 20.43 4.09 -0.38
CA CYS A 19 19.78 5.14 0.42
C CYS A 19 19.79 6.52 -0.29
N GLU A 20 19.87 6.50 -1.61
CA GLU A 20 20.01 7.63 -2.52
C GLU A 20 18.75 7.69 -3.38
N VAL A 21 18.26 8.90 -3.63
CA VAL A 21 17.08 9.15 -4.45
C VAL A 21 17.43 10.20 -5.50
N SER A 22 17.00 9.96 -6.73
CA SER A 22 17.16 10.93 -7.81
C SER A 22 16.32 12.17 -7.53
N GLN A 23 16.74 13.35 -8.00
CA GLN A 23 15.96 14.58 -7.82
C GLN A 23 14.53 14.48 -8.38
N GLU A 24 14.32 13.68 -9.42
CA GLU A 24 13.02 13.53 -10.10
C GLU A 24 12.04 12.69 -9.28
N GLU A 25 12.54 11.67 -8.55
CA GLU A 25 11.73 10.78 -7.72
C GLU A 25 11.67 11.23 -6.25
N ALA A 26 12.53 12.17 -5.87
CA ALA A 26 12.65 12.66 -4.50
C ALA A 26 11.38 13.38 -4.03
N VAL A 27 10.80 12.91 -2.92
CA VAL A 27 9.77 13.64 -2.21
C VAL A 27 10.41 14.48 -1.12
N GLN A 28 10.23 15.80 -1.18
CA GLN A 28 10.72 16.71 -0.15
C GLN A 28 9.74 16.75 1.03
N VAL A 29 10.20 16.35 2.21
CA VAL A 29 9.47 16.45 3.48
C VAL A 29 10.23 17.41 4.39
N GLY A 30 9.72 18.64 4.50
CA GLY A 30 10.40 19.74 5.20
C GLY A 30 11.74 20.10 4.54
N ARG A 31 12.85 19.84 5.25
CA ARG A 31 14.22 20.11 4.77
C ARG A 31 14.97 18.89 4.26
N ARG A 32 14.33 17.71 4.21
CA ARG A 32 14.95 16.44 3.82
C ARG A 32 14.24 15.84 2.62
N TYR A 33 14.97 15.03 1.86
CA TYR A 33 14.46 14.29 0.71
C TYR A 33 14.26 12.83 1.08
N PHE A 34 13.24 12.21 0.50
CA PHE A 34 12.80 10.85 0.78
C PHE A 34 12.47 10.13 -0.51
N HIS A 35 12.58 8.80 -0.52
CA HIS A 35 11.88 7.96 -1.49
C HIS A 35 10.36 8.12 -1.29
N SER A 36 9.58 7.91 -2.36
CA SER A 36 8.14 8.12 -2.36
C SER A 36 7.41 7.25 -1.35
N ASP A 37 7.78 5.97 -1.27
CA ASP A 37 7.31 4.99 -0.29
C ASP A 37 7.75 5.34 1.15
N CYS A 38 9.00 5.77 1.34
CA CYS A 38 9.52 6.21 2.64
C CYS A 38 8.77 7.44 3.15
N ALA A 39 8.45 8.37 2.24
CA ALA A 39 7.62 9.53 2.55
C ALA A 39 6.19 9.10 2.92
N GLU A 40 5.60 8.16 2.20
CA GLU A 40 4.27 7.61 2.53
C GLU A 40 4.25 7.01 3.93
N ILE A 41 5.24 6.17 4.28
CA ILE A 41 5.35 5.59 5.63
C ILE A 41 5.45 6.71 6.67
N TYR A 42 6.28 7.72 6.43
CA TYR A 42 6.44 8.86 7.33
C TYR A 42 5.10 9.60 7.55
N TYR A 43 4.39 9.95 6.48
CA TYR A 43 3.11 10.65 6.57
C TYR A 43 2.05 9.81 7.27
N ASN A 44 1.97 8.51 6.96
CA ASN A 44 1.05 7.59 7.63
C ASN A 44 1.33 7.52 9.14
N MET A 45 2.59 7.42 9.54
CA MET A 45 2.98 7.40 10.95
C MET A 45 2.67 8.72 11.68
N GLN A 46 2.85 9.86 11.02
CA GLN A 46 2.47 11.16 11.59
C GLN A 46 0.95 11.27 11.76
N GLU A 47 0.18 10.81 10.78
CA GLU A 47 -1.27 10.83 10.85
C GLU A 47 -1.81 9.89 11.93
N ILE A 48 -1.22 8.69 12.09
CA ILE A 48 -1.54 7.77 13.19
C ILE A 48 -1.34 8.46 14.54
N GLN A 49 -0.20 9.11 14.74
CA GLN A 49 0.10 9.85 15.97
C GLN A 49 -0.92 10.95 16.25
N ARG A 50 -1.22 11.76 15.23
CA ARG A 50 -2.19 12.85 15.32
C ARG A 50 -3.58 12.33 15.70
N LEU A 51 -4.09 11.34 14.98
CA LEU A 51 -5.40 10.75 15.22
C LEU A 51 -5.49 10.08 16.60
N TYR A 52 -4.43 9.40 17.03
CA TYR A 52 -4.40 8.78 18.35
C TYR A 52 -4.52 9.83 19.45
N ARG A 53 -3.75 10.92 19.34
CA ARG A 53 -3.78 12.00 20.33
C ARG A 53 -5.12 12.74 20.36
N GLU A 54 -5.68 13.03 19.19
CA GLU A 54 -6.92 13.81 19.06
C GLU A 54 -8.19 13.01 19.39
N LYS A 55 -8.24 11.72 19.03
CA LYS A 55 -9.49 10.93 19.07
C LYS A 55 -9.49 9.83 20.13
N ILE A 56 -8.33 9.45 20.67
CA ILE A 56 -8.23 8.34 21.63
C ILE A 56 -7.74 8.83 22.98
N SER A 57 -6.52 9.39 23.03
CA SER A 57 -5.94 9.84 24.30
C SER A 57 -4.95 10.98 24.08
N ASN A 58 -5.32 12.17 24.57
CA ASN A 58 -4.45 13.35 24.53
C ASN A 58 -3.26 13.26 25.50
N THR A 59 -3.33 12.39 26.50
CA THR A 59 -2.30 12.20 27.55
C THR A 59 -1.32 11.07 27.22
N VAL A 60 -1.43 10.46 26.05
CA VAL A 60 -0.55 9.37 25.64
C VAL A 60 0.92 9.80 25.63
N VAL A 61 1.78 8.94 26.16
CA VAL A 61 3.23 9.14 26.11
C VAL A 61 3.71 8.87 24.68
N MET A 62 4.06 9.93 23.95
CA MET A 62 4.41 9.86 22.52
C MET A 62 5.54 8.84 22.21
N PRO A 63 6.64 8.75 22.99
CA PRO A 63 7.66 7.72 22.76
C PRO A 63 7.13 6.28 22.85
N GLN A 64 6.17 6.01 23.74
CA GLN A 64 5.56 4.68 23.87
C GLN A 64 4.72 4.36 22.63
N LEU A 65 3.89 5.31 22.18
CA LEU A 65 3.09 5.15 20.97
C LEU A 65 3.99 4.91 19.74
N LEU A 66 5.04 5.72 19.57
CA LEU A 66 6.01 5.58 18.49
C LEU A 66 6.71 4.21 18.52
N SER A 67 7.10 3.73 19.70
CA SER A 67 7.71 2.40 19.86
C SER A 67 6.77 1.29 19.37
N VAL A 68 5.48 1.36 19.75
CA VAL A 68 4.48 0.37 19.30
C VAL A 68 4.25 0.44 17.79
N ILE A 69 4.11 1.66 17.23
CA ILE A 69 3.95 1.84 15.77
C ILE A 69 5.16 1.26 15.03
N ASN A 70 6.38 1.58 15.48
CA ASN A 70 7.61 1.05 14.88
C ASN A 70 7.67 -0.47 14.94
N ASN A 71 7.29 -1.07 16.07
CA ASN A 71 7.24 -2.53 16.19
C ASN A 71 6.25 -3.15 15.20
N ILE A 72 5.06 -2.56 15.06
CA ILE A 72 4.06 -3.05 14.10
C ILE A 72 4.56 -2.93 12.66
N VAL A 73 5.09 -1.77 12.28
CA VAL A 73 5.47 -1.50 10.89
C VAL A 73 6.75 -2.23 10.50
N PHE A 74 7.81 -2.13 11.32
CA PHE A 74 9.13 -2.63 10.95
C PHE A 74 9.46 -4.01 11.49
N THR A 75 8.97 -4.37 12.68
CA THR A 75 9.25 -5.70 13.26
C THR A 75 8.25 -6.75 12.79
N LYS A 76 6.97 -6.40 12.73
CA LYS A 76 5.90 -7.30 12.25
C LYS A 76 5.65 -7.17 10.74
N HIS A 77 6.38 -6.29 10.04
CA HIS A 77 6.26 -6.04 8.61
C HIS A 77 4.82 -5.73 8.15
N ILE A 78 4.09 -4.98 8.98
CA ILE A 78 2.71 -4.59 8.66
C ILE A 78 2.73 -3.26 7.91
N GLU A 79 2.04 -3.20 6.78
CA GLU A 79 1.97 -2.01 5.94
C GLU A 79 1.45 -0.79 6.73
N SER A 80 2.15 0.35 6.62
CA SER A 80 1.81 1.58 7.33
C SER A 80 0.42 2.11 6.97
N SER A 81 0.03 1.94 5.70
CA SER A 81 -1.27 2.33 5.17
C SER A 81 -2.40 1.50 5.80
N TYR A 82 -2.16 0.21 6.03
CA TYR A 82 -3.10 -0.70 6.69
C TYR A 82 -3.24 -0.37 8.18
N LEU A 83 -2.15 -0.07 8.88
CA LEU A 83 -2.20 0.37 10.28
C LEU A 83 -3.02 1.67 10.44
N LEU A 84 -2.80 2.64 9.54
CA LEU A 84 -3.57 3.88 9.52
C LEU A 84 -5.06 3.61 9.27
N PHE A 85 -5.37 2.71 8.33
CA PHE A 85 -6.75 2.29 8.08
C PHE A 85 -7.37 1.60 9.30
N ALA A 86 -6.66 0.68 9.95
CA ALA A 86 -7.12 -0.03 11.13
C ALA A 86 -7.48 0.95 12.26
N LEU A 87 -6.64 1.97 12.48
CA LEU A 87 -6.91 3.02 13.45
C LEU A 87 -8.17 3.83 13.09
N LYS A 88 -8.28 4.30 11.85
CA LYS A 88 -9.47 5.04 11.37
C LYS A 88 -10.74 4.21 11.49
N PHE A 89 -10.65 2.92 11.16
CA PHE A 89 -11.77 1.99 11.30
C PHE A 89 -12.18 1.84 12.76
N ALA A 90 -11.22 1.70 13.69
CA ALA A 90 -11.50 1.61 15.12
C ALA A 90 -12.20 2.85 15.66
N ILE A 91 -11.76 4.04 15.25
CA ILE A 91 -12.38 5.32 15.64
C ILE A 91 -13.83 5.37 15.12
N ASN A 92 -14.05 5.04 13.85
CA ASN A 92 -15.38 5.09 13.22
C ASN A 92 -16.36 4.08 13.82
N THR A 93 -15.88 2.88 14.15
CA THR A 93 -16.68 1.80 14.77
C THR A 93 -16.74 1.88 16.29
N LYS A 94 -16.12 2.91 16.90
CA LYS A 94 -16.04 3.14 18.35
C LYS A 94 -15.45 1.95 19.11
N ILE A 95 -14.48 1.25 18.53
CA ILE A 95 -13.71 0.23 19.25
C ILE A 95 -12.84 0.95 20.29
N SER A 96 -13.03 0.61 21.57
CA SER A 96 -12.25 1.22 22.65
C SER A 96 -10.77 0.81 22.57
N ILE A 97 -9.89 1.80 22.45
CA ILE A 97 -8.43 1.62 22.49
C ILE A 97 -7.96 2.23 23.82
N ARG A 98 -7.57 1.37 24.77
CA ARG A 98 -7.20 1.80 26.13
C ARG A 98 -5.71 2.14 26.27
N SER A 99 -4.88 1.55 25.42
CA SER A 99 -3.42 1.66 25.51
C SER A 99 -2.82 1.62 24.11
N PRO A 100 -1.62 2.20 23.89
CA PRO A 100 -0.90 2.06 22.63
C PRO A 100 -0.71 0.59 22.23
N TYR A 101 -0.43 -0.29 23.19
CA TYR A 101 -0.26 -1.73 22.94
C TYR A 101 -1.52 -2.42 22.40
N SER A 102 -2.71 -1.85 22.63
CA SER A 102 -3.95 -2.35 22.05
C SER A 102 -3.94 -2.30 20.51
N LEU A 103 -3.07 -1.49 19.90
CA LEU A 103 -2.88 -1.45 18.45
C LEU A 103 -2.40 -2.79 17.88
N HIS A 104 -1.62 -3.58 18.62
CA HIS A 104 -1.21 -4.92 18.15
C HIS A 104 -2.42 -5.81 17.90
N TYR A 105 -3.36 -5.83 18.85
CA TYR A 105 -4.58 -6.64 18.72
C TYR A 105 -5.56 -6.07 17.69
N LEU A 106 -5.59 -4.75 17.54
CA LEU A 106 -6.47 -4.09 16.57
C LEU A 106 -6.20 -4.56 15.15
N VAL A 107 -4.92 -4.62 14.79
CA VAL A 107 -4.46 -5.04 13.46
C VAL A 107 -4.78 -6.52 13.20
N ASP A 108 -4.84 -7.34 14.26
CA ASP A 108 -5.16 -8.75 14.13
C ASP A 108 -6.65 -9.08 14.03
N ARG A 109 -7.54 -8.12 14.34
CA ARG A 109 -8.99 -8.34 14.30
C ARG A 109 -9.47 -8.72 12.90
N TYR A 110 -10.26 -9.79 12.84
CA TYR A 110 -10.86 -10.29 11.61
C TYR A 110 -11.66 -9.22 10.85
N GLN A 111 -12.49 -8.45 11.57
CA GLN A 111 -13.32 -7.38 10.99
C GLN A 111 -12.49 -6.33 10.25
N VAL A 112 -11.32 -5.98 10.81
CA VAL A 112 -10.42 -4.98 10.22
C VAL A 112 -9.75 -5.55 8.97
N LYS A 113 -9.30 -6.81 9.02
CA LYS A 113 -8.72 -7.53 7.87
C LYS A 113 -9.74 -7.64 6.73
N GLU A 114 -10.99 -7.98 7.04
CA GLU A 114 -12.06 -8.10 6.04
C GLU A 114 -12.42 -6.75 5.41
N ALA A 115 -12.56 -5.70 6.24
CA ALA A 115 -12.83 -4.35 5.74
C ALA A 115 -11.71 -3.81 4.84
N TRP A 116 -10.46 -4.11 5.16
CA TRP A 116 -9.32 -3.76 4.31
C TRP A 116 -9.34 -4.48 2.97
N LYS A 117 -9.58 -5.81 2.98
CA LYS A 117 -9.73 -6.59 1.75
C LYS A 117 -10.83 -6.03 0.85
N LYS A 118 -12.00 -5.69 1.42
CA LYS A 118 -13.10 -5.05 0.68
C LYS A 118 -12.66 -3.72 0.06
N LYS A 119 -11.95 -2.87 0.81
CA LYS A 119 -11.44 -1.59 0.31
C LYS A 119 -10.44 -1.78 -0.83
N GLN A 120 -9.55 -2.77 -0.74
CA GLN A 120 -8.62 -3.08 -1.82
C GLN A 120 -9.34 -3.61 -3.06
N SER A 121 -10.31 -4.52 -2.90
CA SER A 121 -11.12 -5.00 -4.02
C SER A 121 -11.92 -3.90 -4.72
N GLN A 122 -12.41 -2.90 -3.98
CA GLN A 122 -13.10 -1.74 -4.54
C GLN A 122 -12.15 -0.85 -5.35
N LYS A 123 -10.93 -0.59 -4.85
CA LYS A 123 -9.91 0.14 -5.61
C LYS A 123 -9.57 -0.58 -6.92
N VAL A 124 -9.37 -1.90 -6.87
CA VAL A 124 -9.08 -2.70 -8.08
C VAL A 124 -10.25 -2.65 -9.08
N ARG A 125 -11.50 -2.70 -8.61
CA ARG A 125 -12.68 -2.56 -9.48
C ARG A 125 -12.77 -1.18 -10.14
N ALA A 126 -12.49 -0.11 -9.40
CA ALA A 126 -12.49 1.25 -9.93
C ALA A 126 -11.41 1.43 -11.03
N VAL A 127 -10.18 1.00 -10.76
CA VAL A 127 -9.08 1.07 -11.74
C VAL A 127 -9.37 0.22 -13.00
N LYS A 128 -10.00 -0.96 -12.84
CA LYS A 128 -10.42 -1.79 -13.98
C LYS A 128 -11.52 -1.15 -14.84
N PHE A 129 -12.34 -0.26 -14.27
CA PHE A 129 -13.39 0.44 -15.01
C PHE A 129 -12.86 1.69 -15.72
N GLU A 130 -11.82 2.32 -15.17
CA GLU A 130 -11.13 3.48 -15.74
C GLU A 130 -10.06 3.10 -16.78
N ALA A 131 -9.57 1.85 -16.76
CA ALA A 131 -8.78 1.30 -17.85
C ALA A 131 -9.69 1.10 -19.09
N ALA A 132 -9.70 2.11 -19.97
CA ALA A 132 -10.35 2.06 -21.27
C ALA A 132 -10.08 0.73 -22.01
N PRO A 133 -11.04 0.22 -22.80
CA PRO A 133 -10.90 -1.07 -23.48
C PRO A 133 -9.65 -1.05 -24.35
N GLN A 134 -8.63 -1.81 -23.94
CA GLN A 134 -7.57 -2.19 -24.87
C GLN A 134 -8.27 -2.94 -26.00
N LYS A 135 -8.07 -2.46 -27.24
CA LYS A 135 -8.62 -3.09 -28.45
C LYS A 135 -8.38 -4.59 -28.34
N ALA A 136 -9.48 -5.35 -28.38
CA ALA A 136 -9.42 -6.81 -28.39
C ALA A 136 -8.36 -7.26 -29.40
N PRO A 137 -7.49 -8.23 -29.07
CA PRO A 137 -6.67 -8.85 -30.10
C PRO A 137 -7.63 -9.43 -31.14
N THR A 138 -7.57 -8.90 -32.36
CA THR A 138 -8.26 -9.47 -33.52
C THR A 138 -7.62 -10.83 -33.78
N PHE A 139 -8.16 -11.88 -33.18
CA PHE A 139 -7.87 -13.25 -33.55
C PHE A 139 -8.50 -13.48 -34.93
N SER A 140 -7.68 -13.36 -35.98
CA SER A 140 -8.05 -13.79 -37.32
C SER A 140 -8.01 -15.32 -37.36
N PHE A 141 -9.18 -15.96 -37.30
CA PHE A 141 -9.29 -17.36 -37.67
C PHE A 141 -9.13 -17.46 -39.18
N ALA A 142 -8.01 -18.03 -39.65
CA ALA A 142 -7.90 -18.45 -41.03
C ALA A 142 -8.92 -19.57 -41.28
N ALA A 143 -9.80 -19.38 -42.26
CA ALA A 143 -10.79 -20.37 -42.64
C ALA A 143 -10.10 -21.72 -42.96
N PRO A 144 -10.66 -22.86 -42.51
CA PRO A 144 -10.11 -24.17 -42.84
C PRO A 144 -10.14 -24.38 -44.36
N LYS A 145 -8.97 -24.63 -44.95
CA LYS A 145 -8.88 -25.06 -46.35
C LYS A 145 -9.60 -26.39 -46.48
N GLN A 146 -10.62 -26.42 -47.33
CA GLN A 146 -11.24 -27.64 -47.82
C GLN A 146 -10.16 -28.53 -48.44
N THR A 147 -9.82 -29.63 -47.79
CA THR A 147 -9.10 -30.74 -48.42
C THR A 147 -10.12 -31.78 -48.88
N LYS A 148 -9.94 -32.16 -50.14
CA LYS A 148 -10.81 -32.95 -51.00
C LYS A 148 -10.91 -34.41 -50.54
N ASP A 149 -12.01 -35.03 -50.95
CA ASP A 149 -12.29 -36.46 -51.13
C ASP A 149 -11.32 -37.49 -50.52
N ILE A 150 -11.86 -38.30 -49.59
CA ILE A 150 -11.39 -39.67 -49.35
C ILE A 150 -12.52 -40.61 -49.82
N GLY A 151 -12.74 -40.63 -51.12
CA GLY A 151 -13.39 -41.75 -51.80
C GLY A 151 -12.30 -42.70 -52.27
N ASP A 152 -11.84 -43.56 -51.36
CA ASP A 152 -11.08 -44.81 -51.60
C ASP A 152 -10.40 -45.19 -50.28
N LEU A 153 -10.98 -46.11 -49.50
CA LEU A 153 -10.27 -46.93 -48.49
C LEU A 153 -11.14 -47.96 -47.73
N PHE A 154 -12.26 -48.42 -48.28
CA PHE A 154 -12.92 -49.65 -47.83
C PHE A 154 -13.49 -50.40 -49.03
N GLY A 155 -12.59 -51.11 -49.71
CA GLY A 155 -12.90 -52.34 -50.45
C GLY A 155 -12.45 -53.54 -49.62
#